data_AF-A0A2G2YES9-F1
#
_entry.id   AF-A0A2G2YES9-F1
#
_cell.length_a   1.000
_cell.length_b   1.000
_cell.length_c   1.000
_cell.angle_alpha   90.00
_cell.angle_beta   90.00
_cell.angle_gamma   90.00
#
_symmetry.space_group_name_H-M   'P 1'
#
loop_
_entity.id
_entity.type
_entity.pdbx_description
1 polymer ?
#
loop_
_entity_poly.entity_id
_entity_poly.type
_entity_poly.pdbx_seq_one_letter_code
_entity_poly.pdbx_strand_id
1 'polypeptide(L)'
;MMAVKKRERKVERKAFIVVDLETLIAGEGETHKPYAVGLMLVLPKEPVKYNRVETYFSDDYIIIKCFDDRSSKMMDDFLSKIEHISKGFRSVLTIYFHNLGKFDGIFLLKNLVSNWKGDVRPLVRNHHIYEISVKSGKRVLFCFRD
;
A
#
# COMPACT_ATOMS: atom_id res chain seq x y z
N MET A 1 -32.25 8.53 -41.92
CA MET A 1 -31.75 8.11 -40.59
C MET A 1 -30.26 8.43 -40.50
N MET A 2 -29.87 9.44 -39.71
CA MET A 2 -28.46 9.72 -39.45
C MET A 2 -27.95 8.78 -38.36
N ALA A 3 -26.93 7.98 -38.66
CA ALA A 3 -26.27 7.13 -37.69
C ALA A 3 -25.48 8.00 -36.70
N VAL A 4 -25.93 8.04 -35.45
CA VAL A 4 -25.17 8.64 -34.35
C VAL A 4 -23.95 7.75 -34.10
N LYS A 5 -22.76 8.18 -34.55
CA LYS A 5 -21.49 7.54 -34.16
C LYS A 5 -21.32 7.67 -32.65
N LYS A 6 -21.49 6.56 -31.92
CA LYS A 6 -21.05 6.46 -30.51
C LYS A 6 -19.56 6.79 -30.45
N ARG A 7 -19.20 7.91 -29.82
CA ARG A 7 -17.81 8.16 -29.42
C ARG A 7 -17.43 7.10 -28.39
N GLU A 8 -16.61 6.13 -28.79
CA GLU A 8 -15.98 5.22 -27.84
C GLU A 8 -15.12 6.04 -26.87
N ARG A 9 -15.51 6.07 -25.60
CA ARG A 9 -14.64 6.59 -24.54
C ARG A 9 -13.48 5.61 -24.39
N LYS A 10 -12.29 5.97 -24.88
CA LYS A 10 -11.06 5.27 -24.51
C LYS A 10 -10.90 5.36 -22.99
N VAL A 11 -11.13 4.25 -22.29
CA VAL A 11 -10.84 4.14 -20.86
C VAL A 11 -9.32 4.09 -20.72
N GLU A 12 -8.73 5.20 -20.29
CA GLU A 12 -7.30 5.26 -20.02
C GLU A 12 -6.99 4.46 -18.75
N ARG A 13 -6.11 3.46 -18.87
CA ARG A 13 -5.62 2.70 -17.72
C ARG A 13 -4.77 3.62 -16.84
N LYS A 14 -5.11 3.70 -15.57
CA LYS A 14 -4.42 4.54 -14.59
C LYS A 14 -3.21 3.82 -14.01
N ALA A 15 -2.22 4.59 -13.55
CA ALA A 15 -1.12 4.06 -12.75
C ALA A 15 -1.63 3.46 -11.44
N PHE A 16 -0.91 2.46 -10.94
CA PHE A 16 -1.18 1.81 -9.66
C PHE A 16 0.12 1.26 -9.07
N ILE A 17 0.10 0.89 -7.80
CA ILE A 17 1.22 0.22 -7.14
C ILE A 17 0.78 -1.21 -6.83
N VAL A 18 1.71 -2.17 -6.93
CA VAL A 18 1.56 -3.51 -6.37
C VAL A 18 2.51 -3.64 -5.20
N VAL A 19 2.07 -4.30 -4.13
CA VAL A 19 2.82 -4.46 -2.89
C VAL A 19 2.67 -5.90 -2.39
N ASP A 20 3.74 -6.40 -1.79
CA ASP A 20 3.76 -7.67 -1.07
C ASP A 20 4.47 -7.50 0.28
N LEU A 21 3.97 -8.18 1.31
CA LEU A 21 4.43 -8.05 2.70
C LEU A 21 4.79 -9.43 3.26
N GLU A 22 6.02 -9.54 3.75
CA GLU A 22 6.51 -10.73 4.43
C GLU A 22 6.59 -10.50 5.93
N THR A 23 6.29 -11.55 6.70
CA THR A 23 6.31 -11.50 8.16
C THR A 23 7.23 -12.55 8.75
N LEU A 24 7.76 -12.26 9.93
CA LEU A 24 8.44 -13.24 10.77
C LEU A 24 7.71 -13.38 12.10
N ILE A 25 7.84 -14.56 12.69
CA ILE A 25 7.42 -14.82 14.06
C ILE A 25 8.52 -14.32 14.98
N ALA A 26 8.22 -13.34 15.83
CA ALA A 26 9.19 -12.74 16.73
C ALA A 26 8.58 -12.38 18.11
N GLY A 27 9.47 -12.30 19.11
CA GLY A 27 9.15 -11.94 20.49
C GLY A 27 8.76 -13.13 21.37
N GLU A 28 8.58 -12.86 22.66
CA GLU A 28 8.28 -13.86 23.71
C GLU A 28 6.92 -14.56 23.55
N GLY A 29 6.05 -14.01 22.69
CA GLY A 29 4.71 -14.54 22.42
C GLY A 29 4.49 -15.07 21.00
N GLU A 30 5.55 -15.32 20.24
CA GLU A 30 5.48 -15.89 18.88
C GLU A 30 4.49 -15.14 17.95
N THR A 31 4.54 -13.81 17.98
CA THR A 31 3.62 -13.00 17.18
C THR A 31 4.19 -12.71 15.80
N HIS A 32 3.34 -12.73 14.78
CA HIS A 32 3.72 -12.27 13.45
C HIS A 32 3.99 -10.76 13.46
N LYS A 33 5.07 -10.38 12.77
CA LYS A 33 5.53 -9.00 12.61
C LYS A 33 6.03 -8.78 11.19
N PRO A 34 5.76 -7.63 10.57
CA PRO A 34 6.37 -7.25 9.30
C PRO A 34 7.90 -7.37 9.31
N TYR A 35 8.46 -8.08 8.35
CA TYR A 35 9.90 -8.24 8.19
C TYR A 35 10.41 -7.61 6.89
N ALA A 36 9.68 -7.78 5.79
CA ALA A 36 10.04 -7.19 4.52
C ALA A 36 8.80 -6.71 3.77
N VAL A 37 8.94 -5.67 2.98
CA VAL A 37 7.89 -5.19 2.07
C VAL A 37 8.50 -4.81 0.74
N GLY A 38 7.90 -5.30 -0.35
CA GLY A 38 8.28 -4.97 -1.71
C GLY A 38 7.17 -4.17 -2.38
N LEU A 39 7.50 -3.09 -3.10
CA LEU A 39 6.55 -2.36 -3.92
C LEU A 39 7.05 -2.12 -5.34
N MET A 40 6.12 -1.99 -6.28
CA MET A 40 6.42 -1.57 -7.64
C MET A 40 5.33 -0.65 -8.19
N LEU A 41 5.75 0.52 -8.69
CA LEU A 41 4.87 1.41 -9.46
C LEU A 41 4.68 0.87 -10.88
N VAL A 42 3.42 0.65 -11.26
CA VAL A 42 3.02 0.21 -12.59
C VAL A 42 2.45 1.39 -13.38
N LEU A 43 3.10 1.69 -14.50
CA LEU A 43 2.66 2.67 -15.48
C LEU A 43 2.15 1.90 -16.71
N PRO A 44 0.83 1.85 -16.99
CA PRO A 44 0.26 0.94 -18.00
C PRO A 44 0.76 1.11 -19.44
N LYS A 45 1.40 2.24 -19.75
CA LYS A 45 1.98 2.52 -21.07
C LYS A 45 3.46 2.17 -21.15
N GLU A 46 4.06 1.73 -20.05
CA GLU A 46 5.47 1.38 -19.96
C GLU A 46 5.63 -0.12 -19.72
N PRO A 47 6.68 -0.74 -20.28
CA PRO A 47 7.01 -2.12 -19.98
C PRO A 47 7.38 -2.26 -18.50
N VAL A 48 6.91 -3.34 -17.87
CA VAL A 48 7.32 -3.73 -16.53
C VAL A 48 8.79 -4.14 -16.56
N LYS A 49 9.59 -3.62 -15.62
CA LYS A 49 11.00 -3.96 -15.47
C LYS A 49 11.28 -4.32 -14.01
N TYR A 50 11.92 -5.47 -13.78
CA TYR A 50 12.20 -5.99 -12.43
C TYR A 50 13.03 -5.04 -11.57
N ASN A 51 13.90 -4.23 -12.17
CA ASN A 51 14.71 -3.24 -11.47
C ASN A 51 13.90 -2.04 -10.91
N ARG A 52 12.57 -2.05 -11.03
CA ARG A 52 11.66 -1.06 -10.44
C ARG A 52 11.02 -1.52 -9.13
N VAL A 53 11.32 -2.73 -8.67
CA VAL A 53 10.87 -3.21 -7.36
C VAL A 53 11.75 -2.55 -6.30
N GLU A 54 11.12 -1.77 -5.43
CA GLU A 54 11.75 -1.22 -4.23
C GLU A 54 11.41 -2.14 -3.06
N THR A 55 12.43 -2.54 -2.29
CA THR A 55 12.28 -3.44 -1.15
C THR A 55 12.79 -2.78 0.12
N TYR A 56 12.12 -3.04 1.23
CA TYR A 56 12.52 -2.61 2.55
C TYR A 56 12.58 -3.83 3.46
N PHE A 57 13.66 -3.99 4.21
CA PHE A 57 13.82 -5.06 5.20
C PHE A 57 13.97 -4.45 6.60
N SER A 58 13.47 -5.11 7.63
CA SER A 58 13.71 -4.66 9.01
C SER A 58 15.20 -4.67 9.36
N ASP A 59 15.99 -5.52 8.71
CA ASP A 59 17.43 -5.61 8.92
C ASP A 59 18.20 -4.39 8.38
N ASP A 60 17.61 -3.61 7.48
CA ASP A 60 18.18 -2.34 7.02
C ASP A 60 18.30 -1.32 8.18
N TYR A 61 17.62 -1.56 9.30
CA TYR A 61 17.58 -0.69 10.48
C TYR A 61 18.33 -1.29 11.69
N ILE A 62 19.39 -2.06 11.45
CA ILE A 62 20.13 -2.83 12.49
C ILE A 62 20.62 -2.00 13.71
N ILE A 63 20.75 -0.68 13.56
CA ILE A 63 21.08 0.22 14.68
C ILE A 63 20.00 0.25 15.77
N ILE A 64 18.76 -0.08 15.43
CA ILE A 64 17.64 -0.23 16.36
C ILE A 64 17.69 -1.64 16.93
N LYS A 65 17.96 -1.76 18.24
CA LYS A 65 18.21 -3.06 18.87
C LYS A 65 16.96 -3.95 18.92
N CYS A 66 15.80 -3.36 19.17
CA CYS A 66 14.54 -4.09 19.27
C CYS A 66 14.00 -4.41 17.87
N PHE A 67 13.65 -5.68 17.62
CA PHE A 67 13.06 -6.09 16.34
C PHE A 67 11.70 -5.44 16.08
N ASP A 68 10.86 -5.30 17.10
CA ASP A 68 9.54 -4.67 16.97
C ASP A 68 9.65 -3.20 16.51
N ASP A 69 10.65 -2.49 17.01
CA ASP A 69 10.93 -1.10 16.62
C ASP A 69 11.48 -1.03 15.19
N ARG A 70 12.35 -1.98 14.79
CA ARG A 70 12.83 -2.12 13.40
C ARG A 70 11.69 -2.37 12.43
N SER A 71 10.82 -3.32 12.77
CA SER A 71 9.63 -3.68 12.01
C SER A 71 8.71 -2.47 11.81
N SER A 72 8.46 -1.73 12.89
CA SER A 72 7.62 -0.52 12.85
C SER A 72 8.26 0.58 12.00
N LYS A 73 9.57 0.83 12.17
CA LYS A 73 10.30 1.83 11.38
C LYS A 73 10.30 1.52 9.88
N MET A 74 10.49 0.26 9.52
CA MET A 74 10.46 -0.21 8.14
C MET A 74 9.08 0.02 7.50
N MET A 75 8.00 -0.28 8.22
CA MET A 75 6.63 0.00 7.78
C MET A 75 6.37 1.50 7.61
N ASP A 76 6.88 2.33 8.52
CA ASP A 76 6.72 3.79 8.44
C ASP A 76 7.42 4.39 7.21
N ASP A 77 8.62 3.90 6.89
CA ASP A 77 9.37 4.35 5.72
C ASP A 77 8.72 3.90 4.41
N PHE A 78 8.20 2.66 4.39
CA PHE A 78 7.39 2.15 3.29
C PHE A 78 6.15 3.02 3.05
N LEU A 79 5.37 3.33 4.09
CA LEU A 79 4.17 4.16 3.95
C LEU A 79 4.51 5.61 3.56
N SER A 80 5.62 6.15 4.08
CA SER A 80 6.14 7.46 3.67
C SER A 80 6.51 7.49 2.19
N LYS A 81 7.09 6.40 1.66
CA LYS A 81 7.36 6.26 0.23
C LYS A 81 6.07 6.24 -0.59
N ILE A 82 5.07 5.47 -0.17
CA ILE A 82 3.75 5.43 -0.81
C ILE A 82 3.11 6.83 -0.84
N GLU A 83 3.16 7.56 0.27
CA GLU A 83 2.66 8.93 0.34
C GLU A 83 3.39 9.84 -0.65
N HIS A 84 4.73 9.77 -0.69
CA HIS A 84 5.55 10.55 -1.60
C HIS A 84 5.18 10.28 -3.07
N ILE A 85 5.08 9.01 -3.48
CA ILE A 85 4.67 8.63 -4.84
C ILE A 85 3.26 9.17 -5.13
N SER A 86 2.32 8.99 -4.20
CA SER A 86 0.92 9.38 -4.38
C SER A 86 0.72 10.89 -4.57
N LYS A 87 1.57 11.72 -3.94
CA LYS A 87 1.56 13.19 -4.13
C LYS A 87 1.90 13.59 -5.58
N GLY A 88 2.65 12.76 -6.30
CA GLY A 88 2.97 12.97 -7.73
C GLY A 88 1.79 12.75 -8.68
N PHE A 89 0.71 12.11 -8.22
CA PHE A 89 -0.47 11.83 -9.05
C PHE A 89 -1.63 12.80 -8.74
N ARG A 90 -2.33 13.23 -9.81
CA ARG A 90 -3.54 14.05 -9.67
C ARG A 90 -4.74 13.23 -9.20
N SER A 91 -4.86 11.99 -9.67
CA SER A 91 -5.88 11.04 -9.22
C SER A 91 -5.44 10.28 -7.98
N VAL A 92 -6.41 9.75 -7.25
CA VAL A 92 -6.16 8.76 -6.19
C VAL A 92 -5.38 7.58 -6.77
N LEU A 93 -4.27 7.23 -6.12
CA LEU A 93 -3.47 6.08 -6.50
C LEU A 93 -4.03 4.82 -5.84
N THR A 94 -4.26 3.78 -6.61
CA THR A 94 -4.66 2.47 -6.09
C THR A 94 -3.41 1.64 -5.83
N ILE A 95 -3.38 0.98 -4.68
CA ILE A 95 -2.26 0.16 -4.22
C ILE A 95 -2.84 -1.23 -3.95
N TYR A 96 -2.40 -2.21 -4.72
CA TYR A 96 -2.87 -3.58 -4.64
C TYR A 96 -1.96 -4.41 -3.74
N PHE A 97 -2.57 -5.17 -2.84
CA PHE A 97 -1.93 -6.19 -2.01
C PHE A 97 -2.56 -7.53 -2.34
N HIS A 98 -1.76 -8.59 -2.43
CA HIS A 98 -2.28 -9.93 -2.70
C HIS A 98 -3.08 -10.53 -1.53
N ASN A 99 -2.87 -10.06 -0.30
CA ASN A 99 -3.55 -10.56 0.89
C ASN A 99 -4.13 -9.43 1.76
N LEU A 100 -4.62 -8.33 1.16
CA LEU A 100 -5.20 -7.22 1.93
C LEU A 100 -6.33 -7.67 2.85
N GLY A 101 -7.22 -8.55 2.35
CA GLY A 101 -8.34 -9.06 3.15
C GLY A 101 -7.93 -9.93 4.35
N LYS A 102 -6.64 -10.29 4.46
CA LYS A 102 -6.08 -11.16 5.49
C LYS A 102 -5.05 -10.40 6.34
N PHE A 103 -3.85 -10.95 6.52
CA PHE A 103 -2.88 -10.44 7.47
C PHE A 103 -2.27 -9.09 7.03
N ASP A 104 -2.05 -8.86 5.73
CA ASP A 104 -1.50 -7.59 5.22
C ASP A 104 -2.35 -6.41 5.67
N GLY A 105 -3.67 -6.49 5.47
CA GLY A 105 -4.59 -5.42 5.83
C GLY A 105 -4.61 -5.15 7.33
N ILE A 106 -4.45 -6.18 8.17
CA ILE A 106 -4.40 -6.02 9.63
C ILE A 106 -3.12 -5.26 10.04
N PHE A 107 -1.96 -5.65 9.51
CA PHE A 107 -0.69 -4.97 9.81
C PHE A 107 -0.66 -3.53 9.29
N LEU A 108 -1.14 -3.33 8.06
CA LEU A 108 -1.28 -1.99 7.47
C LEU A 108 -2.21 -1.11 8.32
N LEU A 109 -3.41 -1.61 8.66
CA LEU A 109 -4.37 -0.83 9.42
C LEU A 109 -3.83 -0.47 10.81
N LYS A 110 -3.17 -1.42 11.49
CA LYS A 110 -2.52 -1.17 12.78
C LYS A 110 -1.50 -0.04 12.67
N ASN A 111 -0.56 -0.12 11.72
CA ASN A 111 0.46 0.92 11.57
C ASN A 111 -0.16 2.27 11.18
N LEU A 112 -1.10 2.29 10.21
CA LEU A 112 -1.78 3.50 9.77
C LEU A 112 -2.53 4.19 10.91
N VAL A 113 -3.28 3.46 11.73
CA VAL A 113 -4.01 4.05 12.86
C VAL A 113 -3.06 4.59 13.93
N SER A 114 -1.90 3.95 14.13
CA SER A 114 -0.92 4.41 15.12
C SER A 114 -0.13 5.65 14.66
N ASN A 115 0.22 5.74 13.37
CA ASN A 115 1.24 6.67 12.91
C ASN A 115 0.73 7.73 11.92
N TRP A 116 -0.41 7.50 11.26
CA TRP A 116 -0.97 8.45 10.29
C TRP A 116 -1.71 9.60 10.97
N LYS A 117 -1.41 10.85 10.58
CA LYS A 117 -2.04 12.04 11.16
C LYS A 117 -3.41 12.40 10.58
N GLY A 118 -3.79 11.79 9.45
CA GLY A 118 -5.05 12.07 8.75
C GLY A 118 -6.13 11.00 8.94
N ASP A 119 -7.16 11.02 8.11
CA ASP A 119 -8.23 10.02 8.18
C ASP A 119 -7.80 8.71 7.51
N VAL A 120 -7.98 7.60 8.23
CA VAL A 120 -7.90 6.24 7.72
C VAL A 120 -9.30 5.64 7.75
N ARG A 121 -9.80 5.15 6.60
CA ARG A 121 -11.17 4.61 6.48
C ARG A 121 -11.14 3.22 5.84
N PRO A 122 -11.21 2.15 6.65
CA PRO A 122 -11.34 0.80 6.12
C PRO A 122 -12.78 0.54 5.64
N LEU A 123 -12.90 -0.16 4.52
CA LEU A 123 -14.15 -0.78 4.05
C LEU A 123 -14.11 -2.26 4.42
N VAL A 124 -14.86 -2.62 5.44
CA VAL A 124 -14.93 -4.01 5.95
C VAL A 124 -16.30 -4.59 5.67
N ARG A 125 -16.35 -5.80 5.11
CA ARG A 125 -17.60 -6.55 4.90
C ARG A 125 -17.33 -8.03 5.13
N ASN A 126 -18.26 -8.74 5.77
CA ASN A 126 -18.12 -10.19 6.03
C ASN A 126 -16.75 -10.57 6.63
N HIS A 127 -16.26 -9.77 7.59
CA HIS A 127 -14.95 -9.95 8.24
C HIS A 127 -13.72 -9.85 7.31
N HIS A 128 -13.88 -9.27 6.12
CA HIS A 128 -12.78 -9.03 5.17
C HIS A 128 -12.59 -7.54 4.94
N ILE A 129 -11.33 -7.11 4.90
CA ILE A 129 -10.94 -5.75 4.53
C ILE A 129 -10.84 -5.70 3.00
N TYR A 130 -11.74 -4.98 2.34
CA TYR A 130 -11.71 -4.83 0.87
C TYR A 130 -10.92 -3.61 0.42
N GLU A 131 -10.93 -2.57 1.24
CA GLU A 131 -10.25 -1.31 0.95
C GLU A 131 -9.80 -0.65 2.24
N ILE A 132 -8.66 0.03 2.20
CA ILE A 132 -8.28 1.02 3.21
C ILE A 132 -8.01 2.34 2.49
N SER A 133 -8.89 3.32 2.67
CA SER A 133 -8.76 4.66 2.11
C SER A 133 -8.00 5.58 3.06
N VAL A 134 -6.92 6.21 2.58
CA VAL A 134 -6.09 7.13 3.38
C VAL A 134 -6.20 8.55 2.85
N LYS A 135 -6.51 9.50 3.75
CA LYS A 135 -6.73 10.91 3.41
C LYS A 135 -5.72 11.83 4.07
N SER A 136 -5.46 12.94 3.40
CA SER A 136 -4.80 14.11 3.95
C SER A 136 -5.74 15.30 3.82
N GLY A 137 -6.26 15.77 4.96
CA GLY A 137 -7.35 16.74 4.99
C GLY A 137 -8.60 16.20 4.27
N LYS A 138 -9.15 16.97 3.31
CA LYS A 138 -10.35 16.58 2.56
C LYS A 138 -10.09 15.64 1.37
N ARG A 139 -8.82 15.45 0.98
CA ARG A 139 -8.44 14.69 -0.22
C ARG A 139 -8.04 13.26 0.13
N VAL A 140 -8.58 12.29 -0.59
CA VAL A 140 -8.06 10.91 -0.60
C VAL A 140 -6.74 10.91 -1.35
N LEU A 141 -5.66 10.48 -0.71
CA LEU A 141 -4.34 10.40 -1.33
C LEU A 141 -4.19 9.09 -2.09
N PHE A 142 -4.45 7.98 -1.41
CA PHE A 142 -4.35 6.64 -1.96
C PHE A 142 -5.33 5.69 -1.28
N CYS A 143 -5.59 4.57 -1.96
CA CYS A 143 -6.45 3.50 -1.48
C CYS A 143 -5.73 2.16 -1.63
N PHE A 144 -5.62 1.43 -0.53
CA PHE A 144 -5.20 0.03 -0.54
C PHE A 144 -6.38 -0.85 -0.95
N ARG A 145 -6.15 -1.85 -1.81
CA ARG A 145 -7.15 -2.83 -2.26
C ARG A 145 -6.55 -4.23 -2.37
N ASP A 146 -7.42 -5.23 -2.25
CA ASP A 146 -7.18 -6.59 -2.74
C ASP A 146 -7.46 -6.61 -4.25
#